data_AF-A0A318CU58-F1
#
_entry.id   AF-A0A318CU58-F1
#
_cell.length_a   1.000
_cell.length_b   1.000
_cell.length_c   1.000
_cell.angle_alpha   90.00
_cell.angle_beta   90.00
_cell.angle_gamma   90.00
#
_symmetry.space_group_name_H-M   'P 1'
#
loop_
_entity.id
_entity.type
_entity.pdbx_description
1 polymer ?
#
loop_
_entity_poly.entity_id
_entity_poly.type
_entity_poly.pdbx_seq_one_letter_code
_entity_poly.pdbx_strand_id
1 'polypeptide(L)'
;MSTQTDIDLYTAGFKKRMQERKAAFESERLDLLERVRPAGPALKALGAKEVILFSSILRPGFFDRASDIDILVVGLPDEHLWKALGSQNDPPA
;
A
#
# COMPACT_ATOMS: atom_id res chain seq x y z
N MET A 1 24.06 -32.62 0.55
CA MET A 1 22.60 -32.51 0.33
C MET A 1 21.94 -32.47 1.70
N SER A 2 21.11 -31.47 1.98
CA SER A 2 20.35 -31.43 3.24
C SER A 2 19.30 -32.54 3.26
N THR A 3 19.02 -33.10 4.44
CA THR A 3 17.99 -34.14 4.57
C THR A 3 16.60 -33.52 4.49
N GLN A 4 15.58 -34.33 4.17
CA GLN A 4 14.19 -33.86 4.16
C GLN A 4 13.78 -33.25 5.52
N THR A 5 14.25 -33.84 6.61
CA THR A 5 14.05 -33.33 7.98
C THR A 5 14.67 -31.95 8.20
N ASP A 6 15.86 -31.68 7.64
CA ASP A 6 16.49 -30.36 7.72
C ASP A 6 15.69 -29.30 6.96
N ILE A 7 15.15 -29.66 5.79
CA ILE A 7 14.31 -28.79 4.97
C ILE A 7 13.00 -28.46 5.70
N ASP A 8 12.37 -29.45 6.32
CA ASP A 8 11.11 -29.28 7.05
C ASP A 8 11.30 -28.39 8.29
N LEU A 9 12.36 -28.61 9.06
CA LEU A 9 12.70 -27.78 10.23
C LEU A 9 13.02 -26.34 9.83
N TYR A 10 13.78 -26.15 8.76
CA TYR A 10 14.05 -24.83 8.21
C TYR A 10 12.77 -24.13 7.78
N THR A 11 11.89 -24.83 7.06
CA THR A 11 10.61 -24.29 6.57
C THR A 11 9.69 -23.89 7.71
N ALA A 12 9.58 -24.73 8.75
CA ALA A 12 8.80 -24.42 9.95
C ALA A 12 9.34 -23.18 10.68
N GLY A 13 10.66 -23.10 10.86
CA GLY A 13 11.31 -21.93 11.47
C GLY A 13 11.12 -20.65 10.63
N PHE A 14 11.21 -20.75 9.31
CA PHE A 14 10.97 -19.63 8.40
C PHE A 14 9.51 -19.15 8.46
N LYS A 15 8.55 -20.08 8.42
CA LYS A 15 7.12 -19.76 8.51
C LYS A 15 6.77 -19.06 9.82
N LYS A 16 7.33 -19.53 10.94
CA LYS A 16 7.15 -18.90 12.26
C LYS A 16 7.67 -17.46 12.28
N ARG A 17 8.91 -17.23 11.81
CA ARG A 17 9.50 -15.87 11.73
C ARG A 17 8.70 -14.93 10.84
N MET A 18 8.16 -15.44 9.73
CA MET A 18 7.28 -14.68 8.84
C MET A 18 5.97 -14.28 9.54
N GLN A 19 5.36 -15.19 10.29
CA GLN A 19 4.13 -14.89 11.06
C GLN A 19 4.39 -13.85 12.15
N GLU A 20 5.49 -13.97 12.89
CA GLU A 20 5.88 -13.00 13.93
C GLU A 20 6.14 -11.61 13.33
N ARG A 21 6.86 -11.53 12.20
CA ARG A 21 7.06 -10.26 11.48
C ARG A 21 5.74 -9.63 11.02
N LYS A 22 4.82 -10.43 10.48
CA LYS A 22 3.50 -9.96 10.05
C LYS A 22 2.68 -9.42 11.22
N ALA A 23 2.68 -10.12 12.35
CA ALA A 23 1.97 -9.68 13.55
C ALA A 23 2.56 -8.38 14.12
N ALA A 24 3.89 -8.23 14.10
CA ALA A 24 4.56 -7.03 14.59
C ALA A 24 4.22 -5.76 13.78
N PHE A 25 3.84 -5.91 12.51
CA PHE A 25 3.55 -4.79 11.61
C PHE A 25 2.07 -4.39 11.58
N GLU A 26 1.20 -5.12 12.25
CA GLU A 26 -0.25 -4.89 12.18
C GLU A 26 -0.66 -3.55 12.80
N SER A 27 -0.06 -3.17 13.93
CA SER A 27 -0.29 -1.85 14.53
C SER A 27 0.13 -0.73 13.58
N GLU A 28 1.29 -0.87 12.93
CA GLU A 28 1.81 0.12 11.98
C GLU A 28 0.90 0.22 10.74
N ARG A 29 0.37 -0.90 10.25
CA ARG A 29 -0.63 -0.93 9.16
C ARG A 29 -1.91 -0.17 9.52
N LEU A 30 -2.43 -0.36 10.73
CA LEU A 30 -3.63 0.35 11.21
C LEU A 30 -3.38 1.86 11.35
N ASP A 31 -2.23 2.24 11.90
CA ASP A 31 -1.84 3.66 11.99
C ASP A 31 -1.71 4.29 10.60
N LEU A 32 -1.14 3.58 9.63
CA LEU A 32 -1.04 4.06 8.24
C LEU A 32 -2.42 4.19 7.57
N LEU A 33 -3.36 3.31 7.87
CA LEU A 33 -4.74 3.43 7.39
C LEU A 33 -5.42 4.72 7.89
N GLU A 34 -5.22 5.08 9.16
CA GLU A 34 -5.74 6.35 9.68
C GLU A 34 -5.03 7.55 9.09
N ARG A 35 -3.71 7.45 8.86
CA ARG A 35 -2.92 8.52 8.26
C ARG A 35 -3.24 8.76 6.79
N VAL A 36 -3.64 7.74 6.03
CA VAL A 36 -4.01 7.89 4.61
C VAL A 36 -5.46 8.35 4.44
N ARG A 37 -6.33 8.16 5.43
CA ARG A 37 -7.75 8.54 5.38
C ARG A 37 -8.00 9.98 4.88
N PRO A 38 -7.24 11.01 5.28
CA PRO A 38 -7.43 12.38 4.79
C PRO A 38 -7.13 12.57 3.29
N ALA A 39 -6.38 11.65 2.66
CA ALA A 39 -6.10 11.72 1.23
C ALA A 39 -7.38 11.65 0.39
N GLY A 40 -8.40 10.91 0.85
CA GLY A 40 -9.69 10.81 0.17
C GLY A 40 -10.36 12.17 -0.04
N PRO A 41 -10.75 12.88 1.05
CA PRO A 41 -11.32 14.21 0.96
C PRO A 41 -10.42 15.22 0.23
N ALA A 42 -9.09 15.16 0.41
CA ALA A 42 -8.17 16.06 -0.27
C ALA A 42 -8.20 15.87 -1.80
N LEU A 43 -8.16 14.63 -2.27
CA LEU A 43 -8.24 14.32 -3.71
C LEU A 43 -9.62 14.67 -4.29
N LYS A 44 -10.70 14.49 -3.51
CA LYS A 44 -12.04 14.95 -3.89
C LYS A 44 -12.13 16.47 -4.02
N ALA A 45 -11.49 17.22 -3.13
CA ALA A 45 -11.44 18.68 -3.21
C ALA A 45 -10.69 19.18 -4.46
N LEU A 46 -9.77 18.37 -5.00
CA LEU A 46 -9.11 18.60 -6.29
C LEU A 46 -9.96 18.16 -7.50
N GLY A 47 -11.23 17.82 -7.30
CA GLY A 47 -12.16 17.49 -8.38
C GLY A 47 -12.22 16.00 -8.75
N ALA A 48 -11.55 15.11 -8.02
CA ALA A 48 -11.69 13.67 -8.27
C ALA A 48 -13.15 13.21 -8.12
N LYS A 49 -13.65 12.41 -9.06
CA LYS A 49 -14.99 11.81 -9.02
C LYS A 49 -15.04 10.63 -8.08
N GLU A 50 -13.99 9.83 -8.00
CA GLU A 50 -13.86 8.70 -7.07
C GLU A 50 -12.43 8.56 -6.57
N VAL A 51 -12.29 8.09 -5.32
CA VAL A 51 -11.00 7.83 -4.68
C VAL A 51 -11.13 6.53 -3.93
N ILE A 52 -10.30 5.55 -4.28
CA ILE A 52 -10.38 4.18 -3.77
C ILE A 52 -9.00 3.79 -3.23
N LEU A 53 -8.92 3.55 -1.92
CA LEU A 53 -7.78 2.87 -1.31
C LEU A 53 -7.91 1.37 -1.59
N PHE A 54 -6.85 0.71 -2.05
CA PHE A 54 -6.91 -0.71 -2.39
C PHE A 54 -5.62 -1.46 -2.02
N SER A 55 -5.50 -2.71 -2.46
CA SER A 55 -4.28 -3.53 -2.37
C SER A 55 -3.96 -4.06 -0.96
N SER A 56 -2.68 -4.35 -0.72
CA SER A 56 -2.12 -5.03 0.46
C SER A 56 -2.49 -4.35 1.78
N ILE A 57 -2.57 -3.01 1.83
CA ILE A 57 -2.85 -2.26 3.07
C ILE A 57 -4.20 -2.60 3.69
N LEU A 58 -5.18 -3.03 2.89
CA LEU A 58 -6.51 -3.44 3.37
C LEU A 58 -6.53 -4.85 3.97
N ARG A 59 -5.46 -5.63 3.82
CA ARG A 59 -5.41 -7.05 4.18
C ARG A 59 -4.45 -7.28 5.35
N PRO A 60 -4.93 -7.63 6.56
CA PRO A 60 -4.08 -7.96 7.70
C PRO A 60 -3.03 -9.02 7.34
N GLY A 61 -1.77 -8.77 7.69
CA GLY A 61 -0.65 -9.68 7.41
C GLY A 61 -0.21 -9.78 5.94
N PHE A 62 -0.70 -8.92 5.05
CA PHE A 62 -0.22 -8.78 3.66
C PHE A 62 0.51 -7.47 3.39
N PHE A 63 0.47 -6.54 4.34
CA PHE A 63 1.18 -5.26 4.28
C PHE A 63 2.39 -5.29 5.22
N ASP A 64 3.55 -4.85 4.73
CA ASP A 64 4.81 -4.78 5.46
C ASP A 64 5.64 -3.55 5.04
N ARG A 65 6.88 -3.46 5.54
CA ARG A 65 7.80 -2.33 5.26
C ARG A 65 8.21 -2.19 3.80
N ALA A 66 8.04 -3.22 2.98
CA ALA A 66 8.34 -3.18 1.56
C ALA A 66 7.08 -2.90 0.72
N SER A 67 5.93 -2.73 1.36
CA SER A 67 4.65 -2.49 0.69
C SER A 67 4.42 -1.00 0.47
N ASP A 68 3.88 -0.66 -0.71
CA ASP A 68 3.43 0.69 -1.04
C ASP A 68 1.94 0.91 -0.68
N ILE A 69 1.52 2.18 -0.61
CA ILE A 69 0.11 2.55 -0.41
C ILE A 69 -0.53 2.88 -1.75
N ASP A 70 -1.47 2.05 -2.17
CA ASP A 70 -2.12 2.15 -3.48
C ASP A 70 -3.46 2.90 -3.40
N ILE A 71 -3.57 4.04 -4.12
CA ILE A 71 -4.80 4.82 -4.23
C ILE A 71 -5.15 4.97 -5.71
N LEU A 72 -6.35 4.53 -6.08
CA LEU A 72 -6.94 4.76 -7.39
C LEU A 72 -7.78 6.04 -7.35
N VAL A 73 -7.55 6.93 -8.31
CA VAL A 73 -8.27 8.20 -8.46
C VAL A 73 -8.94 8.22 -9.82
N VAL A 74 -10.26 8.45 -9.83
CA VAL A 74 -11.05 8.51 -11.07
C VAL A 74 -11.53 9.93 -11.31
N GLY A 75 -11.37 10.42 -12.54
CA GLY A 75 -11.91 11.71 -12.96
C GLY A 75 -11.24 12.92 -12.32
N LEU A 76 -9.94 12.82 -11.99
CA LEU A 76 -9.14 13.98 -11.61
C LEU A 76 -8.99 14.91 -12.82
N PRO A 77 -9.19 16.23 -12.69
CA PRO A 77 -8.97 17.18 -13.78
C PRO A 77 -7.52 17.14 -14.31
N ASP A 78 -7.36 17.28 -15.62
CA ASP A 78 -6.06 17.17 -16.30
C ASP A 78 -5.01 18.13 -15.74
N GLU A 79 -5.40 19.36 -15.37
CA GLU A 79 -4.54 20.36 -14.73
C GLU A 79 -3.90 19.89 -13.42
N HIS A 80 -4.55 18.98 -12.71
CA HIS A 80 -4.06 18.35 -11.48
C HIS A 80 -3.39 17.01 -11.74
N LEU A 81 -3.81 16.30 -12.79
CA LEU A 81 -3.23 15.03 -13.20
C LEU A 81 -1.75 15.19 -13.57
N TRP A 82 -1.40 16.19 -14.39
CA TRP A 82 -0.01 16.41 -14.81
C TRP A 82 0.89 16.76 -13.62
N LYS A 83 0.41 17.58 -12.69
CA LYS A 83 1.11 17.87 -11.43
C LYS A 83 1.29 16.61 -10.58
N ALA A 84 0.27 15.76 -10.48
CA ALA A 84 0.33 14.50 -9.74
C ALA A 84 1.33 13.51 -10.35
N LEU A 85 1.50 13.50 -11.67
CA LEU A 85 2.47 12.66 -12.38
C LEU A 85 3.90 13.23 -12.36
N GLY A 86 4.14 14.37 -11.70
CA GLY A 86 5.45 15.03 -11.66
C GLY A 86 5.83 15.74 -12.96
N SER A 87 4.88 15.93 -13.89
CA SER A 87 5.06 16.73 -15.09
C SER A 87 5.03 18.21 -14.72
N GLN A 88 6.13 18.93 -14.99
CA GLN A 88 6.19 20.40 -14.89
C GLN A 88 5.54 21.12 -16.09
N ASN A 89 5.05 20.39 -17.08
CA ASN A 89 4.42 20.98 -18.25
C ASN A 89 2.91 21.10 -18.03
N ASP A 90 2.38 22.31 -18.23
CA ASP A 90 0.95 22.56 -18.34
C ASP A 90 0.35 21.73 -19.51
N PRO A 91 -0.93 21.33 -19.42
CA PRO A 91 -1.57 20.56 -20.48
C PRO A 91 -1.50 21.32 -21.84
N PRO A 92 -1.34 20.60 -22.97
CA PRO A 92 -1.41 21.24 -24.28
C PRO A 92 -2.81 21.86 -24.47
N ALA A 93 -2.80 23.12 -24.94
CA ALA A 93 -3.98 23.95 -25.18
C ALA A 93 -4.95 23.37 -26.22
#